data_AF-A0A816FX70-F1
#
_entry.id   AF-A0A816FX70-F1
#
_cell.length_a   1.000
_cell.length_b   1.000
_cell.length_c   1.000
_cell.angle_alpha   90.00
_cell.angle_beta   90.00
_cell.angle_gamma   90.00
#
_symmetry.space_group_name_H-M   'P 1'
#
loop_
_entity.id
_entity.type
_entity.pdbx_description
1 polymer ?
#
loop_
_entity_poly.entity_id
_entity_poly.type
_entity_poly.pdbx_seq_one_letter_code
_entity_poly.pdbx_strand_id
1 'polypeptide(L)'
;MDKIIIAEERYGRAQNHFEDDDLIDRFNNRYTVMGLVICIFIITGTQYVGDPINCWTPAEFEDPHNIYANSICWLKGSYYLPTEESMGLQ
;
A
#
# COMPACT_ATOMS: atom_id res chain seq x y z
N MET A 1 35.90 -40.98 -6.12
CA MET A 1 35.16 -40.18 -5.13
C MET A 1 34.41 -39.04 -5.82
N ASP A 2 35.00 -38.37 -6.81
CA ASP A 2 34.38 -37.28 -7.58
C ASP A 2 33.04 -37.62 -8.26
N LYS A 3 32.87 -38.86 -8.74
CA LYS A 3 31.62 -39.30 -9.40
C LYS A 3 30.42 -39.37 -8.45
N ILE A 4 30.66 -39.59 -7.15
CA ILE A 4 29.59 -39.68 -6.14
C ILE A 4 29.11 -38.26 -5.80
N ILE A 5 30.04 -37.32 -5.64
CA ILE A 5 29.74 -35.90 -5.36
C ILE A 5 28.92 -35.27 -6.50
N ILE A 6 29.28 -35.55 -7.76
CA ILE A 6 28.55 -35.04 -8.94
C ILE A 6 27.14 -35.65 -9.03
N ALA A 7 26.94 -36.90 -8.58
CA ALA A 7 25.63 -37.55 -8.61
C ALA A 7 24.70 -36.99 -7.52
N GLU A 8 25.22 -36.66 -6.34
CA GLU A 8 24.45 -36.10 -5.24
C GLU A 8 24.02 -34.65 -5.52
N GLU A 9 24.89 -33.82 -6.11
CA GLU A 9 24.52 -32.49 -6.61
C GLU A 9 23.47 -32.54 -7.74
N ARG A 10 23.58 -33.53 -8.64
CA ARG A 10 22.59 -33.75 -9.71
C ARG A 10 21.26 -34.26 -9.16
N TYR A 11 21.29 -35.10 -8.13
CA TYR A 11 20.09 -35.60 -7.45
C TYR A 11 19.38 -34.48 -6.68
N GLY A 12 20.11 -33.63 -5.93
CA GLY A 12 19.55 -32.46 -5.27
C GLY A 12 19.00 -31.40 -6.24
N ARG A 13 19.67 -31.19 -7.38
CA ARG A 13 19.17 -30.29 -8.44
C ARG A 13 17.93 -30.84 -9.15
N ALA A 14 17.84 -32.15 -9.34
CA ALA A 14 16.65 -32.81 -9.91
C ALA A 14 15.48 -32.83 -8.92
N GLN A 15 15.75 -32.94 -7.62
CA GLN A 15 14.72 -32.89 -6.58
C GLN A 15 14.07 -31.50 -6.48
N ASN A 16 14.85 -30.42 -6.61
CA ASN A 16 14.33 -29.04 -6.72
C ASN A 16 13.64 -28.73 -8.07
N HIS A 17 13.48 -29.72 -8.94
CA HIS A 17 12.77 -29.61 -10.22
C HIS A 17 11.49 -30.44 -10.26
N PHE A 18 11.13 -31.14 -9.17
CA PHE A 18 9.72 -31.45 -8.95
C PHE A 18 9.02 -30.11 -8.82
N GLU A 19 7.98 -29.89 -9.62
CA GLU A 19 7.21 -28.66 -9.61
C GLU A 19 6.69 -28.41 -8.19
N ASP A 20 7.42 -27.62 -7.38
CA ASP A 20 7.00 -27.08 -6.08
C ASP A 20 5.89 -26.02 -6.25
N ASP A 21 5.03 -26.25 -7.24
CA ASP A 21 3.90 -25.44 -7.66
C ASP A 21 2.66 -25.93 -6.89
N ASP A 22 2.82 -26.11 -5.58
CA ASP A 22 1.78 -26.59 -4.69
C ASP A 22 0.58 -25.62 -4.75
N LEU A 23 -0.64 -26.16 -4.55
CA LEU A 23 -1.86 -25.34 -4.52
C LEU A 23 -1.75 -24.19 -3.51
N ILE A 24 -0.98 -24.39 -2.44
CA ILE A 24 -0.70 -23.41 -1.41
C ILE A 24 0.17 -22.26 -1.95
N ASP A 25 1.19 -22.56 -2.76
CA ASP A 25 2.04 -21.52 -3.34
C ASP A 25 1.29 -20.72 -4.42
N ARG A 26 0.50 -21.41 -5.25
CA ARG A 26 -0.42 -20.76 -6.19
C ARG A 26 -1.45 -19.89 -5.48
N PHE A 27 -1.97 -20.34 -4.33
CA PHE A 27 -2.95 -19.56 -3.60
C PHE A 27 -2.33 -18.28 -3.05
N ASN A 28 -1.16 -18.41 -2.43
CA ASN A 28 -0.44 -17.30 -1.84
C ASN A 28 -0.05 -16.27 -2.91
N ASN A 29 0.68 -16.64 -3.95
CA ASN A 29 1.14 -15.68 -4.95
C ASN A 29 -0.03 -15.08 -5.74
N ARG A 30 -0.98 -15.90 -6.21
CA ARG A 30 -2.02 -15.41 -7.13
C ARG A 30 -3.18 -14.69 -6.42
N TYR A 31 -3.70 -15.23 -5.31
CA TYR A 31 -4.85 -14.60 -4.65
C TYR A 31 -4.44 -13.43 -3.77
N THR A 32 -3.28 -13.45 -3.11
CA THR A 32 -2.86 -12.27 -2.32
C THR A 32 -2.59 -11.09 -3.24
N VAL A 33 -1.89 -11.29 -4.37
CA VAL A 33 -1.65 -10.24 -5.36
C VAL A 33 -2.97 -9.75 -5.97
N MET A 34 -3.90 -10.66 -6.34
CA MET A 34 -5.21 -10.25 -6.85
C MET A 34 -6.00 -9.45 -5.81
N GLY A 35 -5.97 -9.84 -4.54
CA GLY A 35 -6.62 -9.12 -3.44
C GLY A 35 -6.02 -7.73 -3.24
N LEU A 36 -4.69 -7.61 -3.24
CA LEU A 36 -4.01 -6.32 -3.14
C LEU A 36 -4.36 -5.40 -4.33
N VAL A 37 -4.40 -5.94 -5.54
CA VAL A 37 -4.82 -5.19 -6.74
C VAL A 37 -6.25 -4.65 -6.59
N ILE A 38 -7.18 -5.47 -6.11
CA ILE A 38 -8.55 -5.04 -5.84
C ILE A 38 -8.57 -3.93 -4.78
N CYS A 39 -7.84 -4.07 -3.67
CA CYS A 39 -7.75 -3.06 -2.64
C CYS A 39 -7.19 -1.73 -3.19
N ILE A 40 -6.15 -1.78 -4.04
CA ILE A 40 -5.59 -0.60 -4.70
C ILE A 40 -6.65 0.09 -5.56
N PHE A 41 -7.42 -0.67 -6.35
CA PHE A 41 -8.50 -0.10 -7.16
C PHE A 41 -9.58 0.57 -6.32
N ILE A 42 -9.97 -0.03 -5.20
CA ILE A 42 -10.96 0.55 -4.28
C ILE A 42 -10.43 1.88 -3.70
N ILE A 43 -9.22 1.87 -3.15
CA ILE A 43 -8.59 3.06 -2.54
C ILE A 43 -8.36 4.17 -3.57
N THR A 44 -8.00 3.81 -4.80
CA THR A 44 -7.82 4.79 -5.88
C THR A 44 -9.17 5.34 -6.32
N GLY A 45 -10.21 4.51 -6.40
CA GLY A 45 -11.56 4.92 -6.75
C GLY A 45 -12.11 5.98 -5.77
N THR A 46 -11.87 5.79 -4.47
CA THR A 46 -12.31 6.76 -3.45
C THR A 46 -11.61 8.12 -3.56
N GLN A 47 -10.41 8.18 -4.14
CA GLN A 47 -9.67 9.43 -4.37
C GLN A 47 -10.10 10.17 -5.64
N TYR A 48 -10.72 9.48 -6.61
CA TYR A 48 -11.10 10.07 -7.90
C TYR A 48 -12.53 10.62 -7.94
N VAL A 49 -13.47 9.99 -7.21
CA VAL A 49 -14.90 10.32 -7.26
C VAL A 49 -15.37 11.10 -6.02
N GLY A 50 -14.56 11.16 -4.96
CA GLY A 50 -14.90 11.85 -3.71
C GLY A 50 -13.81 12.81 -3.23
N ASP A 51 -14.10 13.47 -2.10
CA ASP A 51 -13.14 14.35 -1.42
C ASP A 51 -12.19 13.54 -0.54
N PRO A 52 -10.88 13.51 -0.80
CA PRO A 52 -9.93 12.66 -0.07
C PRO A 52 -9.74 13.11 1.39
N ILE A 53 -9.97 14.39 1.68
CA ILE A 53 -9.88 14.99 3.01
C ILE A 53 -10.78 16.23 3.08
N ASN A 54 -11.37 16.49 4.25
CA ASN A 54 -12.05 17.74 4.52
C ASN A 54 -11.35 18.46 5.67
N CYS A 55 -10.76 19.61 5.37
CA CYS A 55 -9.97 20.38 6.31
C CYS A 55 -10.83 21.48 6.93
N TRP A 56 -10.52 21.83 8.19
CA TRP A 56 -11.22 22.92 8.85
C TRP A 56 -10.85 24.24 8.16
N THR A 57 -11.86 24.90 7.59
CA THR A 57 -11.74 26.20 6.94
C THR A 57 -12.52 27.25 7.74
N PRO A 58 -12.08 28.53 7.70
CA PRO A 58 -12.78 29.59 8.39
C PRO A 58 -14.13 29.91 7.71
N ALA A 59 -15.07 30.47 8.48
CA ALA A 59 -16.46 30.60 8.06
C ALA A 59 -16.70 31.62 6.92
N GLU A 60 -15.75 32.52 6.68
CA GLU A 60 -15.80 33.48 5.57
C GLU A 60 -15.46 32.88 4.20
N PHE A 61 -15.02 31.61 4.12
CA PHE A 61 -14.67 30.99 2.84
C PHE A 61 -15.89 30.47 2.08
N GLU A 62 -16.06 30.96 0.86
CA GLU A 62 -17.02 30.41 -0.11
C GLU A 62 -16.61 29.02 -0.63
N ASP A 63 -17.55 28.27 -1.19
CA ASP A 63 -17.37 26.93 -1.74
C ASP A 63 -16.10 26.73 -2.60
N PRO A 64 -15.75 27.60 -3.57
CA PRO A 64 -14.54 27.41 -4.36
C PRO A 64 -13.25 27.48 -3.52
N HIS A 65 -13.23 28.31 -2.47
CA HIS A 65 -12.08 28.39 -1.56
C HIS A 65 -11.99 27.14 -0.68
N ASN A 66 -13.11 26.56 -0.28
CA ASN A 66 -13.13 25.31 0.50
C ASN A 66 -12.55 24.14 -0.31
N ILE A 67 -12.93 24.00 -1.59
CA ILE A 67 -12.39 22.97 -2.49
C ILE A 67 -10.88 23.16 -2.68
N TYR A 68 -10.44 24.41 -2.89
CA TYR A 68 -9.02 24.73 -3.03
C TYR A 68 -8.23 24.39 -1.75
N ALA A 69 -8.75 24.79 -0.58
CA ALA A 69 -8.13 24.51 0.71
C ALA A 69 -7.99 23.00 0.95
N ASN A 70 -9.05 22.22 0.66
CA ASN A 70 -9.01 20.77 0.76
C ASN A 70 -7.96 20.15 -0.16
N SER A 71 -7.82 20.64 -1.40
CA SER A 71 -6.79 20.16 -2.33
C SER A 71 -5.36 20.41 -1.84
N ILE A 72 -5.11 21.61 -1.31
CA ILE A 72 -3.78 22.00 -0.80
C ILE A 72 -3.44 21.19 0.45
N CYS A 73 -4.40 21.02 1.34
CA CYS A 73 -4.27 20.22 2.55
C CYS A 73 -3.88 18.77 2.23
N TRP A 74 -4.52 18.18 1.20
CA TRP A 74 -4.18 16.85 0.71
C TRP A 74 -2.76 16.78 0.10
N LEU A 75 -2.41 17.72 -0.80
CA LEU A 75 -1.13 17.68 -1.51
C LEU A 75 0.08 17.94 -0.60
N LYS A 76 -0.07 18.81 0.41
CA LYS A 76 1.05 19.20 1.28
C LYS A 76 1.36 18.18 2.37
N GLY A 77 0.43 17.28 2.66
CA GLY A 77 0.53 16.32 3.75
C GLY A 77 0.27 16.95 5.12
N SER A 78 -0.36 16.18 6.01
CA SER A 78 -0.67 16.58 7.38
C SER A 78 0.29 15.94 8.38
N TYR A 79 0.62 16.67 9.45
CA TYR A 79 1.32 16.11 10.60
C TYR A 79 0.47 16.24 11.86
N TYR A 80 0.67 15.32 12.80
CA TYR A 80 -0.03 15.34 14.08
C TYR A 80 0.69 16.28 15.05
N LEU A 81 -0.06 17.18 15.69
CA LEU A 81 0.42 17.95 16.84
C LEU A 81 -0.34 17.52 18.11
N PRO A 82 0.36 17.26 19.23
CA PRO A 82 -0.28 17.17 20.53
C PRO A 82 -0.81 18.56 20.92
N THR A 83 -2.12 18.63 21.17
CA THR A 83 -2.86 19.85 21.48
C THR A 83 -2.35 20.47 22.79
N GLU A 84 -2.31 21.81 22.84
CA GLU A 84 -1.90 22.69 23.95
C GLU A 84 -0.42 23.16 23.93
N GLU A 85 0.57 22.33 24.27
CA GLU A 85 1.94 22.84 24.53
C GLU A 85 2.69 23.29 23.27
N SER A 86 2.36 22.69 22.12
CA SER A 86 3.12 22.89 20.87
C SER A 86 2.65 24.07 20.01
N MET A 87 1.46 24.62 20.27
CA MET A 87 0.89 25.71 19.46
C MET A 87 1.23 27.11 19.99
N GLY A 88 2.01 27.21 21.08
CA GLY A 88 2.41 28.50 21.65
C GLY A 88 1.24 29.35 22.14
N LEU A 89 0.08 28.74 22.36
CA LEU A 89 -1.08 29.35 23.01
C LEU A 89 -0.86 29.24 24.53
N GLN A 90 -0.10 30.18 25.10
CA GLN A 90 -0.07 30.44 26.54
C GLN A 90 -0.77 31.76 26.83
#